data_AF-C3X854-F1
#
_entry.id   AF-C3X854-F1
#
_cell.length_a   1.000
_cell.length_b   1.000
_cell.length_c   1.000
_cell.angle_alpha   90.00
_cell.angle_beta   90.00
_cell.angle_gamma   90.00
#
_symmetry.space_group_name_H-M   'P 1'
#
loop_
_entity.id
_entity.type
_entity.pdbx_description
1 polymer ?
#
loop_
_entity_poly.entity_id
_entity_poly.type
_entity_poly.pdbx_seq_one_letter_code
_entity_poly.pdbx_strand_id
1 'polypeptide(L)'
;MNQREKLLAKAKRTPDKLSFEELEKLLKSKGWTFARQKGSHRIWISPENELVPIQSFGKTAKSYQVRRILFIMEREEKPQE
;
A
#
# COMPACT_ATOMS: atom_id res chain seq x y z
N MET A 1 -17.46 -10.69 -0.37
CA MET A 1 -16.27 -9.81 -0.55
C MET A 1 -16.71 -8.35 -0.65
N ASN A 2 -16.41 -7.57 0.38
CA ASN A 2 -16.57 -6.12 0.37
C ASN A 2 -15.49 -5.45 -0.52
N GLN A 3 -15.61 -4.15 -0.77
CA GLN A 3 -14.69 -3.41 -1.66
C GLN A 3 -13.24 -3.45 -1.19
N ARG A 4 -12.98 -3.48 0.13
CA ARG A 4 -11.63 -3.48 0.72
C ARG A 4 -10.94 -4.83 0.49
N GLU A 5 -11.67 -5.92 0.70
CA GLU A 5 -11.18 -7.28 0.43
C GLU A 5 -10.86 -7.48 -1.06
N LYS A 6 -11.69 -6.91 -1.97
CA LYS A 6 -11.42 -6.93 -3.41
C LYS A 6 -10.13 -6.20 -3.77
N LEU A 7 -9.85 -5.04 -3.15
CA LEU A 7 -8.60 -4.29 -3.36
C LEU A 7 -7.38 -5.06 -2.87
N LEU A 8 -7.46 -5.66 -1.67
CA LEU A 8 -6.37 -6.48 -1.12
C LEU A 8 -6.11 -7.70 -2.02
N ALA A 9 -7.16 -8.39 -2.47
CA ALA A 9 -7.03 -9.52 -3.37
C ALA A 9 -6.41 -9.12 -4.72
N LYS A 10 -6.80 -7.97 -5.27
CA LYS A 10 -6.20 -7.41 -6.50
C LYS A 10 -4.71 -7.11 -6.31
N ALA A 11 -4.34 -6.47 -5.20
CA ALA A 11 -2.95 -6.15 -4.89
C ALA A 11 -2.07 -7.41 -4.79
N LYS A 12 -2.59 -8.49 -4.17
CA LYS A 12 -1.89 -9.79 -4.07
C LYS A 12 -1.78 -10.49 -5.42
N ARG A 13 -2.86 -10.52 -6.21
CA ARG A 13 -2.92 -11.29 -7.48
C ARG A 13 -2.22 -10.60 -8.64
N THR A 14 -2.39 -9.29 -8.79
CA THR A 14 -1.88 -8.50 -9.93
C THR A 14 -1.29 -7.18 -9.44
N PRO A 15 -0.14 -7.21 -8.75
CA PRO A 15 0.50 -6.01 -8.20
C PRO A 15 0.92 -4.97 -9.27
N ASP A 16 1.11 -5.39 -10.51
CA ASP A 16 1.41 -4.55 -11.68
C ASP A 16 0.19 -3.81 -12.25
N LYS A 17 -1.03 -4.30 -11.98
CA LYS A 17 -2.30 -3.72 -12.48
C LYS A 17 -3.04 -2.88 -11.44
N LEU A 18 -2.43 -2.65 -10.28
CA LEU A 18 -3.00 -1.82 -9.23
C LEU A 18 -2.78 -0.34 -9.60
N SER A 19 -3.86 0.44 -9.65
CA SER A 19 -3.73 1.88 -9.82
C SER A 19 -3.08 2.49 -8.57
N PHE A 20 -2.44 3.64 -8.73
CA PHE A 20 -1.83 4.32 -7.58
C PHE A 20 -2.88 4.75 -6.55
N GLU A 21 -4.05 5.18 -7.01
CA GLU A 21 -5.19 5.54 -6.16
C GLU A 21 -5.77 4.32 -5.43
N GLU A 22 -5.83 3.15 -6.09
CA GLU A 22 -6.26 1.91 -5.45
C GLU A 22 -5.30 1.49 -4.33
N LEU A 23 -3.98 1.67 -4.53
CA LEU A 23 -2.99 1.44 -3.49
C LEU A 23 -3.23 2.36 -2.28
N GLU A 24 -3.48 3.65 -2.49
CA GLU A 24 -3.77 4.57 -1.39
C GLU A 24 -5.06 4.23 -0.64
N LYS A 25 -6.12 3.84 -1.37
CA LYS A 25 -7.38 3.38 -0.75
C LYS A 25 -7.13 2.15 0.11
N LEU A 26 -6.31 1.22 -0.38
CA LEU A 26 -5.91 0.04 0.39
C LEU A 26 -5.15 0.44 1.67
N LEU A 27 -4.13 1.31 1.55
CA LEU A 27 -3.34 1.82 2.68
C LEU A 27 -4.22 2.44 3.76
N LYS A 28 -5.10 3.39 3.39
CA LYS A 28 -6.06 4.01 4.34
C LYS A 28 -6.95 2.97 5.01
N SER A 29 -7.43 1.99 4.25
CA SER A 29 -8.31 0.94 4.79
C SER A 29 -7.60 0.00 5.76
N LYS A 30 -6.27 -0.06 5.71
CA LYS A 30 -5.40 -0.87 6.58
C LYS A 30 -4.78 -0.05 7.71
N GLY A 31 -5.25 1.18 7.96
CA GLY A 31 -4.79 2.01 9.07
C GLY A 31 -3.47 2.74 8.84
N TRP A 32 -2.96 2.75 7.61
CA TRP A 32 -1.76 3.52 7.29
C TRP A 32 -2.07 5.01 7.22
N THR A 33 -1.13 5.83 7.68
CA THR A 33 -1.28 7.29 7.74
C THR A 33 -0.51 7.97 6.60
N PHE A 34 -1.16 8.88 5.88
CA PHE A 34 -0.48 9.71 4.90
C PHE A 34 0.29 10.83 5.62
N ALA A 35 1.61 10.92 5.42
CA ALA A 35 2.45 11.91 6.09
C ALA A 35 2.63 13.17 5.26
N ARG A 36 3.14 13.04 4.02
CA ARG A 36 3.45 14.18 3.15
C ARG A 36 3.62 13.77 1.70
N GLN A 37 3.58 14.75 0.80
CA GLN A 37 3.83 14.57 -0.63
C GLN A 37 4.71 15.69 -1.19
N LYS A 38 5.58 15.34 -2.16
CA LYS A 38 6.31 16.29 -3.01
C LYS A 38 6.29 15.74 -4.44
N GLY A 39 5.66 16.45 -5.36
CA GLY A 39 5.41 15.94 -6.71
C GLY A 39 4.60 14.63 -6.67
N SER A 40 5.04 13.61 -7.41
CA SER A 40 4.41 12.28 -7.42
C SER A 40 4.84 11.38 -6.25
N HIS A 41 5.84 11.77 -5.48
CA HIS A 41 6.31 10.98 -4.33
C HIS A 41 5.45 11.26 -3.11
N ARG A 42 4.96 10.19 -2.48
CA ARG A 42 4.16 10.22 -1.26
C ARG A 42 4.87 9.45 -0.16
N ILE A 43 4.82 9.96 1.05
CA ILE A 43 5.30 9.27 2.25
C ILE A 43 4.09 8.80 3.05
N TRP A 44 4.06 7.50 3.34
CA TRP A 44 3.08 6.87 4.22
C TRP A 44 3.76 6.33 5.47
N ILE A 45 3.00 6.18 6.55
CA ILE A 45 3.42 5.60 7.82
C ILE A 45 2.61 4.33 8.05
N SER A 46 3.27 3.21 8.30
CA SER A 46 2.60 1.96 8.68
C SER A 46 2.03 2.04 10.10
N PRO A 47 1.11 1.14 10.47
CA PRO A 47 0.65 1.00 11.86
C PRO A 47 1.77 0.90 12.90
N GLU A 48 2.87 0.19 12.57
CA GLU A 48 4.06 0.08 13.43
C GLU A 48 5.09 1.21 13.21
N ASN A 49 4.65 2.36 12.72
CA ASN A 49 5.44 3.58 12.51
C ASN A 49 6.60 3.48 11.49
N GLU A 50 6.58 2.52 10.55
CA GLU A 50 7.55 2.48 9.45
C GLU A 50 7.23 3.55 8.39
N LEU A 51 8.21 4.38 8.02
CA LEU A 51 8.09 5.34 6.92
C LEU A 51 8.29 4.66 5.56
N VAL A 52 7.27 4.72 4.70
CA VAL A 52 7.24 4.05 3.41
C VAL A 52 7.03 5.07 2.29
N PRO A 53 8.11 5.43 1.55
CA PRO A 53 7.98 6.22 0.33
C PRO A 53 7.39 5.39 -0.82
N ILE A 54 6.38 5.95 -1.48
CA ILE A 54 5.76 5.40 -2.69
C ILE A 54 5.74 6.44 -3.81
N GLN A 55 5.69 5.98 -5.06
CA GLN A 55 5.50 6.85 -6.22
C GLN A 55 4.69 6.16 -7.30
N SER A 56 3.94 6.95 -8.08
CA SER A 56 3.28 6.42 -9.26
C SER A 56 4.26 6.19 -10.43
N PHE A 57 3.83 5.36 -11.37
CA PHE A 57 4.32 5.31 -12.73
C PHE A 57 3.12 5.56 -13.66
N GLY A 58 2.97 6.79 -14.15
CA GLY A 58 1.72 7.22 -14.78
C GLY A 58 0.53 7.07 -13.82
N LYS A 59 -0.47 6.26 -14.20
CA LYS A 59 -1.66 5.99 -13.38
C LYS A 59 -1.52 4.77 -12.45
N THR A 60 -0.47 3.97 -12.60
CA THR A 60 -0.28 2.72 -11.85
C THR A 60 0.68 2.88 -10.68
N ALA A 61 0.51 2.04 -9.66
CA ALA A 61 1.52 1.84 -8.65
C ALA A 61 2.67 1.02 -9.23
N LYS A 62 3.90 1.27 -8.77
CA LYS A 62 5.03 0.42 -9.12
C LYS A 62 4.88 -0.94 -8.42
N SER A 63 4.93 -2.04 -9.19
CA SER A 63 4.67 -3.39 -8.68
C SER A 63 5.54 -3.79 -7.48
N TYR A 64 6.83 -3.40 -7.48
CA TYR A 64 7.72 -3.66 -6.34
C TYR A 64 7.30 -2.91 -5.07
N GLN A 65 6.72 -1.71 -5.19
CA GLN A 65 6.21 -0.96 -4.04
C GLN A 65 4.97 -1.62 -3.46
N VAL A 66 4.08 -2.12 -4.33
CA VAL A 66 2.92 -2.91 -3.91
C VAL A 66 3.38 -4.16 -3.14
N ARG A 67 4.36 -4.90 -3.68
CA ARG A 67 4.92 -6.08 -3.00
C ARG A 67 5.57 -5.75 -1.66
N ARG A 68 6.36 -4.66 -1.60
CA ARG A 68 6.98 -4.20 -0.34
C ARG A 68 5.91 -3.86 0.71
N ILE A 69 4.86 -3.16 0.33
CA ILE A 69 3.75 -2.79 1.24
C ILE A 69 3.03 -4.04 1.75
N LEU A 70 2.72 -4.99 0.87
CA LEU A 70 2.10 -6.26 1.26
C LEU A 70 2.98 -7.04 2.24
N PHE A 71 4.30 -7.05 2.03
CA PHE A 71 5.25 -7.66 2.96
C PHE A 71 5.24 -6.97 4.34
N ILE A 72 5.23 -5.62 4.38
CA ILE A 72 5.14 -4.87 5.64
C ILE A 72 3.83 -5.20 6.36
N MET A 73 2.70 -5.18 5.64
CA MET A 73 1.40 -5.55 6.21
C MET A 73 1.41 -6.96 6.78
N GLU A 74 1.94 -7.95 6.06
CA GLU A 74 2.01 -9.33 6.54
C GLU A 74 2.92 -9.47 7.77
N ARG A 75 4.05 -8.75 7.79
CA ARG A 75 4.98 -8.73 8.92
C ARG A 75 4.33 -8.14 10.17
N GLU A 76 3.52 -7.09 10.03
CA GLU A 76 2.83 -6.42 11.14
C GLU A 76 1.54 -7.14 11.56
N GLU A 77 0.88 -7.88 10.66
CA GLU A 77 -0.31 -8.69 10.98
C GLU A 77 0.02 -9.96 11.81
N LYS A 78 1.28 -10.42 11.83
CA LYS A 78 1.70 -11.56 12.66
C LYS A 78 1.97 -11.05 14.08
N PRO A 79 1.29 -11.57 15.11
CA PRO A 79 1.66 -11.29 16.49
C PRO A 79 3.14 -11.64 16.68
N GLN A 80 3.91 -10.74 17.29
CA GLN A 80 5.22 -11.10 17.80
C GLN A 80 4.97 -12.14 18.91
N GLU A 81 5.33 -13.40 18.64
CA GLU A 81 5.38 -14.49 19.63
C GLU A 81 6.43 -14.20 20.71
#